data_AF-A0A510JQ56-F1
#
_entry.id   AF-A0A510JQ56-F1
#
_cell.length_a   1.000
_cell.length_b   1.000
_cell.length_c   1.000
_cell.angle_alpha   90.00
_cell.angle_beta   90.00
_cell.angle_gamma   90.00
#
_symmetry.space_group_name_H-M   'P 1'
#
loop_
_entity.id
_entity.type
_entity.pdbx_description
1 polymer ?
#
loop_
_entity_poly.entity_id
_entity_poly.type
_entity_poly.pdbx_seq_one_letter_code
_entity_poly.pdbx_strand_id
1 'polypeptide(L)' 'MWKCKKCGCNCFYQDITGGISEILEMDKDGEVLDEIDDVEYGDFSCAKCNNSSSKIQEIAYWDEINGENKQNI' A
#
# COMPACT_ATOMS: atom_id res chain seq x y z
N MET A 1 7.51 -3.78 8.50
CA MET A 1 7.07 -3.83 7.08
C MET A 1 6.02 -4.93 6.92
N TRP A 2 5.02 -4.75 6.05
CA TRP A 2 4.05 -5.81 5.79
C TRP A 2 4.69 -7.00 5.08
N LYS A 3 4.35 -8.21 5.51
CA LYS A 3 4.72 -9.47 4.86
C LYS A 3 3.51 -10.36 4.68
N CYS A 4 3.37 -10.92 3.49
CA CYS A 4 2.25 -11.79 3.13
C CYS A 4 2.28 -13.06 3.99
N LYS A 5 1.17 -13.39 4.65
CA LYS A 5 1.05 -14.60 5.49
C LYS A 5 1.29 -15.89 4.69
N LYS A 6 0.98 -15.89 3.39
CA LYS A 6 1.08 -17.07 2.52
C LYS A 6 2.47 -17.30 1.94
N CYS A 7 3.19 -16.23 1.57
CA CYS A 7 4.44 -16.37 0.81
C CYS A 7 5.62 -15.52 1.31
N GLY A 8 5.43 -14.71 2.36
CA GLY A 8 6.46 -13.84 2.94
C GLY A 8 6.85 -12.62 2.08
N CYS A 9 6.28 -12.46 0.88
CA CYS A 9 6.50 -11.29 0.03
C CYS A 9 6.05 -10.01 0.75
N ASN A 10 6.79 -8.91 0.55
CA ASN A 10 6.50 -7.60 1.12
C ASN A 10 5.96 -6.59 0.09
N CYS A 11 5.74 -7.03 -1.15
CA CYS A 11 5.14 -6.23 -2.22
C CYS A 11 3.64 -6.52 -2.33
N PHE A 12 2.85 -5.46 -2.33
CA PHE A 12 1.39 -5.48 -2.46
C PHE A 12 0.97 -4.39 -3.43
N TYR A 13 -0.16 -4.61 -4.10
CA TYR A 13 -0.83 -3.60 -4.91
C TYR A 13 -2.30 -3.53 -4.50
N GLN A 14 -2.92 -2.41 -4.83
CA GLN A 14 -4.35 -2.18 -4.68
C GLN A 14 -4.81 -1.54 -5.98
N ASP A 15 -5.84 -2.12 -6.60
CA ASP A 15 -6.39 -1.58 -7.84
C ASP A 15 -7.29 -0.38 -7.52
N ILE A 16 -7.25 0.64 -8.36
CA ILE A 16 -8.26 1.71 -8.35
C ILE A 16 -9.49 1.16 -9.07
N THR A 17 -10.61 1.08 -8.36
CA THR A 17 -11.86 0.51 -8.89
C THR A 17 -12.81 1.57 -9.42
N GLY A 18 -12.58 2.83 -9.07
CA GLY A 18 -13.44 3.95 -9.45
C GLY A 18 -12.97 5.26 -8.83
N GLY A 19 -13.83 6.28 -8.93
CA GLY A 19 -13.55 7.60 -8.37
C GLY A 19 -12.87 8.56 -9.33
N ILE A 20 -12.51 9.72 -8.80
CA ILE A 20 -11.83 10.81 -9.53
C ILE A 20 -10.72 11.41 -8.67
N SER A 21 -9.60 11.73 -9.31
CA SER A 21 -8.62 12.67 -8.80
C SER A 21 -8.62 13.86 -9.77
N GLU A 22 -9.15 15.00 -9.32
CA GLU A 22 -9.30 16.22 -10.12
C GLU A 22 -8.40 17.31 -9.57
N ILE A 23 -7.48 17.81 -10.39
CA ILE A 23 -6.63 18.95 -10.04
C ILE A 23 -7.45 20.23 -10.21
N LEU A 24 -7.67 20.94 -9.11
CA LEU A 24 -8.41 22.21 -9.11
C LEU A 24 -7.48 23.40 -9.33
N GLU A 25 -6.28 23.36 -8.76
CA GLU A 25 -5.27 24.41 -8.89
C GLU A 25 -3.86 23.83 -9.00
N MET A 26 -3.06 24.39 -9.91
CA MET A 26 -1.67 24.04 -10.12
C MET A 26 -0.85 25.31 -10.35
N ASP A 27 0.34 25.37 -9.77
CA ASP A 27 1.24 26.50 -9.98
C ASP A 27 1.99 26.43 -11.33
N LYS A 28 2.77 27.47 -11.61
CA LYS A 28 3.55 27.59 -12.84
C LYS A 28 4.68 26.55 -12.97
N ASP A 29 5.10 25.95 -11.86
CA ASP A 29 6.19 24.99 -11.77
C ASP A 29 5.65 23.55 -11.81
N GLY A 30 4.32 23.38 -11.75
CA GLY A 30 3.61 22.11 -11.88
C GLY A 30 3.19 21.49 -10.55
N GLU A 31 3.33 22.20 -9.43
CA GLU A 31 2.92 21.72 -8.12
C GLU A 31 1.39 21.84 -7.97
N VAL A 32 0.76 20.74 -7.54
CA VAL A 32 -0.68 20.71 -7.25
C VAL A 32 -0.91 21.45 -5.93
N LEU A 33 -1.72 22.49 -5.97
CA LEU A 33 -2.05 23.32 -4.81
C LEU A 33 -3.40 22.92 -4.19
N ASP A 34 -4.32 22.43 -5.01
CA ASP A 34 -5.64 21.96 -4.58
C ASP A 34 -6.16 20.86 -5.50
N GLU A 35 -6.81 19.86 -4.90
CA GLU A 35 -7.36 18.71 -5.60
C GLU A 35 -8.57 18.11 -4.89
N ILE A 36 -9.45 17.51 -5.67
CA ILE A 36 -10.46 16.56 -5.18
C ILE A 36 -9.85 15.18 -5.32
N ASP A 37 -9.67 14.49 -4.19
CA ASP A 37 -9.27 13.08 -4.15
C ASP A 37 -10.43 12.24 -3.59
N ASP A 38 -11.23 11.68 -4.50
CA ASP A 38 -12.33 10.75 -4.20
C ASP A 38 -12.10 9.45 -4.97
N VAL A 39 -10.93 8.85 -4.77
CA VAL A 39 -10.53 7.60 -5.42
C VAL A 39 -11.05 6.39 -4.63
N GLU A 40 -11.72 5.48 -5.35
CA GLU A 40 -12.17 4.21 -4.79
C GLU A 40 -11.12 3.12 -5.01
N TYR A 41 -10.72 2.47 -3.92
CA TYR A 41 -9.71 1.42 -3.94
C TYR A 41 -10.34 0.04 -3.73
N GLY A 42 -9.87 -0.94 -4.52
CA GLY A 42 -10.23 -2.35 -4.41
C GLY A 42 -9.49 -3.10 -3.30
N ASP A 43 -9.36 -4.41 -3.47
CA ASP A 43 -8.69 -5.27 -2.50
C ASP A 43 -7.16 -5.09 -2.54
N PHE A 44 -6.52 -5.21 -1.37
CA PHE A 44 -5.08 -5.43 -1.30
C PHE A 44 -4.76 -6.80 -1.88
N SER A 45 -3.75 -6.89 -2.73
CA SER A 45 -3.30 -8.13 -3.35
C SER A 45 -1.80 -8.33 -3.19
N CYS A 46 -1.38 -9.52 -2.77
CA CYS A 46 0.04 -9.87 -2.73
C CYS A 46 0.60 -10.05 -4.15
N ALA A 47 1.63 -9.28 -4.50
CA ALA A 47 2.26 -9.27 -5.83
C ALA A 47 2.85 -10.62 -6.28
N LYS A 48 3.07 -11.56 -5.36
CA LYS A 48 3.70 -12.85 -5.66
C LYS A 48 2.71 -14.02 -5.75
N CYS A 49 1.65 -14.01 -4.95
CA CYS A 49 0.77 -15.18 -4.80
C CYS A 49 -0.72 -14.87 -4.95
N ASN A 50 -1.07 -13.63 -5.31
CA ASN A 50 -2.43 -13.14 -5.52
C ASN A 50 -3.39 -13.41 -4.35
N ASN A 51 -2.85 -13.56 -3.14
CA ASN A 51 -3.66 -13.60 -1.93
C ASN A 51 -4.21 -12.19 -1.70
N SER A 52 -5.55 -12.04 -1.68
CA SER A 52 -6.20 -10.73 -1.66
C SER A 52 -7.31 -10.62 -0.60
N SER A 53 -7.51 -9.39 -0.12
CA SER A 53 -8.63 -9.00 0.75
C SER A 53 -8.72 -7.47 0.83
N SER A 54 -9.92 -6.95 1.11
CA SER A 54 -10.19 -5.54 1.45
C SER A 54 -9.35 -5.02 2.63
N LYS A 55 -8.84 -5.89 3.50
CA LYS A 55 -8.00 -5.49 4.64
C LYS A 55 -6.63 -6.17 4.58
N ILE A 56 -5.56 -5.36 4.57
CA ILE A 56 -4.19 -5.87 4.53
C ILE A 56 -3.87 -6.83 5.69
N GLN A 57 -4.43 -6.61 6.87
CA GLN A 57 -4.24 -7.46 8.06
C GLN A 57 -4.78 -8.88 7.89
N GLU A 58 -5.70 -9.11 6.94
CA GLU A 58 -6.24 -10.44 6.67
C GLU A 58 -5.22 -11.28 5.89
N ILE A 59 -4.48 -10.65 4.98
CA ILE A 59 -3.54 -11.34 4.06
C ILE A 59 -2.07 -11.20 4.45
N ALA A 60 -1.74 -10.26 5.34
CA ALA A 60 -0.38 -9.92 5.73
C ALA A 60 -0.24 -9.68 7.24
N TYR A 61 1.00 -9.72 7.74
CA TYR A 61 1.36 -9.34 9.10
C TYR A 61 2.45 -8.26 9.06
N TRP A 62 2.52 -7.42 10.08
CA TRP A 62 3.60 -6.45 10.22
C TRP A 62 4.82 -7.12 10.84
N ASP A 63 5.90 -7.21 10.08
CA ASP A 63 7.21 -7.66 10.55
C ASP A 63 8.00 -6.43 11.01
N GLU A 64 8.11 -6.23 12.32
CA GLU A 64 8.99 -5.20 12.87
C GLU A 64 10.42 -5.55 12.45
N ILE A 65 11.01 -4.72 11.58
CA ILE A 65 12.43 -4.84 11.27
C ILE A 65 13.14 -4.39 12.54
N ASN A 66 13.39 -5.33 13.45
CA ASN A 66 14.21 -5.09 14.62
C ASN A 66 15.60 -4.73 14.11
N GLY A 67 15.91 -3.43 14.11
CA GLY A 67 17.23 -2.88 13.81
C GLY A 67 18.28 -3.21 14.85
N GLU A 68 18.21 -4.38 15.49
CA GLU A 68 19.22 -4.88 16.40
C GLU A 68 19.48 -6.36 16.10
N ASN A 69 20.61 -6.61 15.44
CA ASN A 69 21.41 -7.79 15.70
C ASN A 69 21.67 -7.85 17.22
N LYS A 70 20.79 -8.49 17.98
CA LYS A 70 21.22 -9.12 19.24
C LYS A 70 21.88 -10.45 18.87
N GLN A 71 23.10 -10.35 18.31
CA GLN A 71 24.13 -11.24 18.77
C GLN A 71 24.23 -11.01 20.27
N ASN A 72 23.87 -12.00 21.08
CA ASN A 72 24.54 -12.32 22.34
C ASN A 72 23.97 -13.65 22.84
N ILE A 73 24.78 -14.68 22.62
CA ILE A 73 25.08 -15.86 23.45
C ILE A 73 23.88 -16.60 24.06
#